data_AF-A0A7C1PVC4-F1
#
_entry.id   AF-A0A7C1PVC4-F1
#
_cell.length_a   1.000
_cell.length_b   1.000
_cell.length_c   1.000
_cell.angle_alpha   90.00
_cell.angle_beta   90.00
_cell.angle_gamma   90.00
#
_symmetry.space_group_name_H-M   'P 1'
#
loop_
_entity.id
_entity.type
_entity.pdbx_description
1 polymer ?
#
loop_
_entity_poly.entity_id
_entity_poly.type
_entity_poly.pdbx_seq_one_letter_code
_entity_poly.pdbx_strand_id
1 'polypeptide(L)'
;MPTVKIRVMKTEVKDGKFFCVLALNKKMPRVGEYGTLKWGAKRSLAQNAFLWVFYSWLINEAGLKEQGHFSPQALHDNLKAHFLSEKIMSRGQFKAIEELEELTTTLMNKVEFSDYFTKVDTFMQEFFGIDSKPFFDEHKANFQ
;
A
#
# COMPACT_ATOMS: atom_id res chain seq x y z
N MET A 1 7.74 -18.62 -24.58
CA MET A 1 6.51 -19.42 -24.45
C MET A 1 5.34 -18.49 -24.14
N PRO A 2 4.14 -18.66 -24.72
CA PRO A 2 3.00 -17.78 -24.46
C PRO A 2 2.47 -18.02 -23.05
N THR A 3 2.75 -17.10 -22.12
CA THR A 3 2.29 -17.20 -20.73
C THR A 3 0.79 -16.91 -20.64
N VAL A 4 -0.01 -17.90 -20.26
CA VAL A 4 -1.44 -17.68 -19.94
C VAL A 4 -1.51 -16.75 -18.73
N LYS A 5 -2.18 -15.60 -18.90
CA LYS A 5 -2.37 -14.63 -17.81
C LYS A 5 -3.63 -15.01 -17.06
N ILE A 6 -3.48 -15.28 -15.76
CA ILE A 6 -4.57 -15.70 -14.88
C ILE A 6 -4.86 -14.61 -13.85
N ARG A 7 -6.14 -14.24 -13.72
CA ARG A 7 -6.61 -13.34 -12.66
C ARG A 7 -7.60 -14.09 -11.77
N VAL A 8 -7.40 -14.03 -10.45
CA VAL A 8 -8.37 -14.54 -9.48
C VAL A 8 -9.51 -13.52 -9.37
N MET A 9 -10.74 -13.99 -9.54
CA MET A 9 -11.95 -13.17 -9.48
C MET A 9 -12.68 -13.32 -8.16
N LYS A 10 -12.75 -14.55 -7.63
CA LYS A 10 -13.39 -14.86 -6.35
C LYS A 10 -12.69 -16.06 -5.73
N THR A 11 -12.63 -16.08 -4.41
CA THR A 11 -12.14 -17.22 -3.62
C THR A 11 -13.14 -17.58 -2.54
N GLU A 12 -13.27 -18.87 -2.26
CA GLU A 12 -14.16 -19.39 -1.23
C GLU A 12 -13.51 -20.63 -0.60
N VAL A 13 -13.62 -20.77 0.72
CA VAL A 13 -13.22 -21.99 1.41
C VAL A 13 -14.48 -22.71 1.84
N LYS A 14 -14.66 -23.94 1.38
CA LYS A 14 -15.80 -24.78 1.72
C LYS A 14 -15.34 -26.21 1.96
N ASP A 15 -15.77 -26.80 3.07
CA ASP A 15 -15.45 -28.18 3.46
C ASP A 15 -13.93 -28.48 3.45
N GLY A 16 -13.13 -27.53 3.95
CA GLY A 16 -11.66 -27.64 3.99
C GLY A 16 -10.98 -27.53 2.62
N LYS A 17 -11.73 -27.23 1.55
CA LYS A 17 -11.22 -27.07 0.18
C LYS A 17 -11.25 -25.60 -0.22
N PHE A 18 -10.19 -25.18 -0.90
CA PHE A 18 -10.07 -23.84 -1.46
C PHE A 18 -10.57 -23.83 -2.90
N PHE A 19 -11.59 -23.01 -3.15
CA PHE A 19 -12.15 -22.78 -4.48
C PHE A 19 -11.75 -21.39 -4.97
N CYS A 20 -11.39 -21.29 -6.25
CA CYS A 20 -11.14 -20.01 -6.88
C CYS A 20 -11.79 -19.94 -8.28
N VAL A 21 -12.38 -18.80 -8.57
CA VAL A 21 -12.87 -18.45 -9.91
C VAL A 21 -11.77 -17.69 -10.63
N LEU A 22 -11.36 -18.19 -11.79
CA LEU A 22 -10.25 -17.65 -12.56
C LEU A 22 -10.74 -17.01 -13.87
N ALA A 23 -10.26 -15.81 -14.17
CA ALA A 23 -10.39 -15.19 -15.48
C ALA A 23 -9.09 -15.40 -16.29
N LEU A 24 -9.25 -15.90 -17.51
CA LEU A 24 -8.17 -16.22 -18.44
C LEU A 24 -8.22 -15.27 -19.64
N ASN A 25 -7.07 -14.99 -20.27
CA ASN A 25 -6.95 -14.08 -21.41
C ASN A 25 -7.44 -14.68 -22.75
N LYS A 26 -8.67 -15.21 -22.79
CA LYS A 26 -9.33 -15.86 -23.95
C LYS A 26 -8.61 -17.11 -24.51
N LYS A 27 -7.61 -17.63 -23.81
CA LYS A 27 -6.94 -18.90 -24.14
C LYS A 27 -7.18 -19.89 -23.02
N MET A 28 -7.71 -21.06 -23.39
CA MET A 28 -7.88 -22.17 -22.46
C MET A 28 -6.51 -22.85 -22.28
N PRO A 29 -5.97 -22.95 -21.05
CA PRO A 29 -4.71 -23.65 -20.81
C PRO A 29 -4.89 -25.14 -21.12
N ARG A 30 -3.83 -25.78 -21.62
CA ARG A 30 -3.82 -27.23 -21.82
C ARG A 30 -3.69 -27.94 -20.48
N VAL A 31 -4.18 -29.17 -20.40
CA VAL A 31 -3.98 -30.03 -19.23
C VAL A 31 -2.47 -30.19 -19.00
N GLY A 32 -1.99 -29.83 -17.80
CA GLY A 32 -0.57 -29.85 -17.43
C GLY A 32 0.21 -28.56 -17.74
N GLU A 33 -0.41 -27.51 -18.27
CA GLU A 33 0.25 -26.23 -18.54
C GLU A 33 0.36 -25.37 -17.25
N TYR A 34 1.56 -24.87 -16.99
CA TYR A 34 1.82 -23.97 -15.86
C TYR A 34 1.42 -22.53 -16.23
N GLY A 35 0.58 -21.90 -15.40
CA GLY A 35 0.20 -20.50 -15.52
C GLY A 35 0.73 -19.65 -14.37
N THR A 36 0.99 -18.37 -14.62
CA THR A 36 1.37 -17.43 -13.56
C THR A 36 0.13 -16.77 -12.98
N LEU A 37 -0.13 -17.02 -11.69
CA LEU A 37 -1.23 -16.42 -10.94
C LEU A 37 -0.75 -15.15 -10.24
N LYS A 38 -1.36 -14.00 -10.56
CA LYS A 38 -1.14 -12.76 -9.80
C LYS A 38 -2.22 -12.62 -8.72
N TRP A 39 -1.86 -12.93 -7.48
CA TRP A 39 -2.69 -12.74 -6.29
C TRP A 39 -2.71 -11.29 -5.86
N GLY A 40 -3.89 -10.66 -5.87
CA GLY A 40 -4.09 -9.28 -5.46
C GLY A 40 -3.43 -8.28 -6.43
N ALA A 41 -4.09 -7.16 -6.70
CA ALA A 41 -3.37 -6.04 -7.27
C ALA A 41 -2.40 -5.53 -6.19
N LYS A 42 -1.11 -5.92 -6.26
CA LYS A 42 -0.03 -5.14 -5.64
C LYS A 42 -0.25 -3.67 -6.01
N ARG A 43 0.03 -2.75 -5.08
CA ARG A 43 -0.01 -1.29 -5.32
C ARG A 43 0.46 -0.97 -6.74
N SER A 44 -0.26 -0.09 -7.42
CA SER A 44 0.27 0.42 -8.70
C SER A 44 1.55 1.21 -8.42
N LEU A 45 2.50 1.18 -9.36
CA LEU A 45 3.72 1.98 -9.26
C LEU A 45 3.39 3.47 -9.03
N ALA A 46 2.29 3.94 -9.65
CA ALA A 46 1.76 5.29 -9.49
C ALA A 46 1.31 5.60 -8.05
N GLN A 47 0.64 4.66 -7.37
CA GLN A 47 0.24 4.84 -5.96
C GLN A 47 1.44 4.95 -5.02
N ASN A 48 2.51 4.19 -5.29
CA ASN A 48 3.73 4.30 -4.51
C ASN A 48 4.43 5.64 -4.78
N ALA A 49 4.54 6.04 -6.06
CA ALA A 49 5.11 7.33 -6.43
C ALA A 49 4.35 8.48 -5.77
N PHE A 50 3.02 8.43 -5.76
CA PHE A 50 2.17 9.45 -5.14
C PHE A 50 2.46 9.64 -3.65
N LEU A 51 2.66 8.56 -2.90
CA LEU A 51 3.04 8.63 -1.48
C LEU A 51 4.34 9.40 -1.27
N TRP A 52 5.36 9.10 -2.08
CA TRP A 52 6.67 9.74 -1.95
C TRP A 52 6.64 11.21 -2.35
N VAL A 53 5.85 11.54 -3.38
CA VAL A 53 5.58 12.93 -3.77
C VAL A 53 4.89 13.66 -2.63
N PHE A 54 3.88 13.05 -1.99
CA PHE A 54 3.21 13.63 -0.83
C PHE A 54 4.17 13.87 0.36
N TYR A 55 5.01 12.90 0.72
CA TYR A 55 6.01 13.11 1.78
C TYR A 55 7.03 14.19 1.47
N SER A 56 7.43 14.29 0.20
CA SER A 56 8.37 15.31 -0.24
C SER A 56 7.72 16.69 -0.18
N TRP A 57 6.46 16.81 -0.61
CA TRP A 57 5.68 18.04 -0.49
C TRP A 57 5.47 18.46 0.96
N LEU A 58 5.08 17.51 1.81
CA LEU A 58 4.91 17.71 3.26
C LEU A 58 6.15 18.36 3.89
N ILE A 59 7.33 17.83 3.56
CA ILE A 59 8.60 18.34 4.07
C ILE A 59 8.95 19.70 3.48
N ASN A 60 8.93 19.83 2.15
CA ASN A 60 9.51 20.99 1.48
C ASN A 60 8.57 22.20 1.41
N GLU A 61 7.27 21.98 1.39
CA GLU A 61 6.27 23.01 1.12
C GLU A 61 5.27 23.16 2.27
N ALA A 62 4.92 22.08 2.96
CA ALA A 62 3.90 22.10 4.01
C ALA A 62 4.44 22.38 5.43
N GLY A 63 5.73 22.75 5.55
CA GLY A 63 6.32 23.24 6.80
C GLY A 63 6.88 22.16 7.75
N LEU A 64 6.83 20.87 7.40
CA LEU A 64 7.39 19.81 8.27
C LEU A 64 8.91 19.95 8.48
N LYS A 65 9.61 20.58 7.55
CA LYS A 65 11.03 20.91 7.70
C LYS A 65 11.32 21.81 8.90
N GLU A 66 10.41 22.75 9.19
CA GLU A 66 10.52 23.65 10.35
C GLU A 66 10.32 22.90 11.68
N GLN A 67 9.63 21.76 11.61
CA GLN A 67 9.39 20.86 12.74
C GLN A 67 10.46 19.76 12.89
N GLY A 68 11.56 19.85 12.13
CA GLY A 68 12.68 18.92 12.24
C GLY A 68 12.59 17.67 11.36
N HIS A 69 11.65 17.61 10.42
CA HIS A 69 11.53 16.49 9.48
C HIS A 69 12.20 16.83 8.14
N PHE A 70 13.30 16.14 7.82
CA PHE A 70 14.14 16.47 6.66
C PHE A 70 14.23 15.37 5.59
N SER A 71 13.71 14.18 5.87
CA SER A 71 13.83 13.03 4.97
C SER A 71 12.47 12.35 4.76
N PRO A 72 11.97 12.25 3.52
CA PRO A 72 10.76 11.50 3.20
C PRO A 72 10.84 10.05 3.68
N GLN A 73 12.02 9.44 3.60
CA GLN A 73 12.24 8.06 4.06
C GLN A 73 12.08 7.95 5.58
N ALA A 74 12.73 8.83 6.34
CA ALA A 74 12.61 8.83 7.80
C ALA A 74 11.18 9.14 8.26
N LEU A 75 10.49 10.05 7.57
CA LEU A 75 9.08 10.35 7.81
C LEU A 75 8.21 9.10 7.55
N HIS A 76 8.46 8.39 6.45
CA HIS A 76 7.76 7.15 6.13
C HIS A 76 7.93 6.10 7.23
N ASP A 77 9.18 5.88 7.68
CA ASP A 77 9.49 4.86 8.68
C ASP A 77 8.87 5.20 10.05
N ASN A 78 8.88 6.47 10.45
CA ASN A 78 8.21 6.95 11.66
C ASN A 78 6.69 6.76 11.60
N LEU A 79 6.05 7.12 10.47
CA LEU A 79 4.60 6.96 10.32
C LEU A 79 4.19 5.49 10.24
N LYS A 80 5.00 4.64 9.61
CA LYS A 80 4.80 3.19 9.63
C LYS A 80 4.88 2.66 11.06
N ALA A 81 5.89 3.05 11.81
CA ALA A 81 6.04 2.69 13.21
C ALA A 81 4.77 3.05 13.99
N HIS A 82 4.32 4.30 13.85
CA HIS A 82 3.16 4.82 14.54
C HIS A 82 1.88 4.03 14.22
N PHE A 83 1.51 3.90 12.95
CA PHE A 83 0.23 3.30 12.57
C PHE A 83 0.21 1.77 12.53
N LEU A 84 1.37 1.13 12.40
CA LEU A 84 1.45 -0.32 12.27
C LEU A 84 1.92 -1.01 13.56
N SER A 85 2.40 -0.26 14.56
CA SER A 85 2.75 -0.80 15.89
C SER A 85 1.56 -1.50 16.58
N GLU A 86 0.32 -1.03 16.38
CA GLU A 86 -0.87 -1.68 16.94
C GLU A 86 -1.11 -3.08 16.36
N LYS A 87 -0.80 -3.30 15.06
CA LYS A 87 -0.84 -4.64 14.44
C LYS A 87 0.21 -5.57 15.06
N ILE A 88 1.34 -5.03 15.53
CA ILE A 88 2.40 -5.79 16.21
C ILE A 88 1.94 -6.21 17.61
N MET A 89 1.36 -5.28 18.38
CA MET A 89 0.89 -5.55 19.74
C MET A 89 -0.24 -6.57 19.79
N SER A 90 -1.18 -6.54 18.85
CA SER A 90 -2.28 -7.53 18.79
C SER A 90 -1.82 -8.97 18.51
N ARG A 91 -0.59 -9.17 18.01
CA ARG A 91 0.01 -10.49 17.75
C ARG A 91 1.00 -10.93 18.83
N GLY A 92 1.20 -10.13 19.88
CA GLY A 92 2.05 -10.49 21.03
C GLY A 92 3.54 -10.63 20.72
N GLN A 93 4.03 -10.12 19.59
CA GLN A 93 5.45 -10.22 19.21
C GLN A 93 6.11 -8.84 19.28
N PHE A 94 7.04 -8.63 20.22
CA PHE A 94 7.93 -7.47 20.18
C PHE A 94 9.05 -7.76 19.18
N LYS A 95 8.92 -7.29 17.94
CA LYS A 95 10.00 -7.30 16.95
C LYS A 95 10.33 -5.86 16.56
N ALA A 96 11.62 -5.60 16.32
CA ALA A 96 12.03 -4.33 15.74
C ALA A 96 11.32 -4.14 14.38
N ILE A 97 10.84 -2.93 14.10
CA ILE A 97 10.08 -2.62 12.87
C ILE A 97 10.88 -2.96 11.60
N GLU A 98 12.21 -2.90 11.70
CA GLU A 98 13.17 -3.26 10.65
C GLU A 98 13.20 -4.77 10.34
N GLU A 99 12.87 -5.63 11.31
CA GLU A 99 12.89 -7.10 11.17
C GLU A 99 11.58 -7.69 10.63
N LEU A 100 10.53 -6.86 10.53
CA LEU A 100 9.23 -7.30 10.07
C LEU A 100 9.07 -6.98 8.57
N GLU A 101 9.51 -7.90 7.72
CA GLU A 101 9.19 -7.90 6.28
C GLU A 101 7.67 -7.75 6.03
N GLU A 102 6.83 -8.14 6.99
CA GLU A 102 5.37 -7.99 6.97
C GLU A 102 4.86 -6.54 7.13
N LEU A 103 5.69 -5.61 7.62
CA LEU A 103 5.35 -4.20 7.80
C LEU A 103 5.72 -3.33 6.61
N THR A 104 6.22 -3.93 5.53
CA THR A 104 6.48 -3.15 4.33
C THR A 104 5.15 -2.66 3.78
N THR A 105 5.08 -1.36 3.54
CA THR A 105 3.96 -0.77 2.80
C THR A 105 3.84 -1.41 1.41
N THR A 106 4.91 -2.02 0.89
CA THR A 106 4.92 -2.78 -0.36
C THR A 106 4.07 -4.06 -0.38
N LEU A 107 3.73 -4.63 0.78
CA LEU A 107 2.85 -5.80 0.89
C LEU A 107 1.37 -5.44 1.09
N MET A 108 1.06 -4.17 1.37
CA MET A 108 -0.32 -3.74 1.54
C MET A 108 -1.10 -3.86 0.22
N ASN A 109 -2.32 -4.38 0.30
CA ASN A 109 -3.24 -4.34 -0.82
C ASN A 109 -3.76 -2.90 -1.06
N LYS A 110 -4.49 -2.69 -2.16
CA LYS A 110 -4.98 -1.36 -2.55
C LYS A 110 -5.85 -0.69 -1.47
N VAL A 111 -6.70 -1.45 -0.79
CA VAL A 111 -7.61 -0.95 0.25
C VAL A 111 -6.80 -0.58 1.48
N GLU A 112 -5.96 -1.49 1.97
CA GLU A 112 -5.10 -1.25 3.13
C GLU A 112 -4.18 -0.04 2.93
N PHE A 113 -3.69 0.16 1.71
CA PHE A 113 -2.89 1.33 1.39
C PHE A 113 -3.70 2.62 1.40
N SER A 114 -4.91 2.59 0.82
CA SER A 114 -5.79 3.77 0.83
C SER A 114 -6.10 4.18 2.27
N ASP A 115 -6.44 3.23 3.12
CA ASP A 115 -6.72 3.47 4.53
C ASP A 115 -5.49 4.00 5.27
N TYR A 116 -4.30 3.42 5.01
CA TYR A 116 -3.04 3.93 5.56
C TYR A 116 -2.77 5.37 5.13
N PHE A 117 -2.96 5.67 3.85
CA PHE A 117 -2.74 7.01 3.31
C PHE A 117 -3.71 8.03 3.93
N THR A 118 -4.98 7.68 4.07
CA THR A 118 -5.97 8.52 4.77
C THR A 118 -5.57 8.77 6.23
N LYS A 119 -5.11 7.74 6.96
CA LYS A 119 -4.63 7.92 8.35
C LYS A 119 -3.44 8.87 8.43
N VAL A 120 -2.50 8.75 7.50
CA VAL A 120 -1.35 9.67 7.41
C VAL A 120 -1.84 11.09 7.17
N ASP A 121 -2.72 11.31 6.18
CA ASP A 121 -3.26 12.63 5.86
C ASP A 121 -4.00 13.27 7.04
N THR A 122 -4.91 12.52 7.67
CA THR A 122 -5.62 12.95 8.88
C THR A 122 -4.66 13.31 10.00
N PHE A 123 -3.61 12.51 10.23
CA PHE A 123 -2.62 12.84 11.25
C PHE A 123 -1.81 14.10 10.93
N MET A 124 -1.49 14.35 9.66
CA MET A 124 -0.86 15.61 9.26
C MET A 124 -1.75 16.82 9.54
N GLN A 125 -3.06 16.69 9.31
CA GLN A 125 -4.02 17.77 9.60
C GLN A 125 -4.21 17.98 11.11
N GLU A 126 -4.42 16.90 11.86
CA GLU A 126 -4.79 16.99 13.28
C GLU A 126 -3.60 17.28 14.19
N PHE A 127 -2.47 16.62 13.98
CA PHE A 127 -1.31 16.74 14.85
C PHE A 127 -0.39 17.89 14.44
N PHE A 128 -0.15 18.02 13.12
CA PHE A 128 0.76 19.03 12.59
C PHE A 128 0.06 20.31 12.13
N GLY A 129 -1.28 20.33 12.07
CA GLY A 129 -2.04 21.50 11.61
C GLY A 129 -1.86 21.80 10.12
N ILE A 130 -1.43 20.81 9.32
CA ILE A 130 -1.10 20.99 7.91
C ILE A 130 -2.36 20.88 7.05
N ASP A 131 -2.66 21.93 6.28
CA ASP A 131 -3.69 21.87 5.24
C ASP A 131 -3.13 21.18 3.98
N SER A 132 -3.51 19.92 3.76
CA SER A 132 -3.11 19.12 2.60
C SER A 132 -4.01 19.34 1.37
N LYS A 133 -5.08 20.14 1.47
CA LYS A 133 -5.99 20.42 0.36
C LYS A 133 -5.28 20.98 -0.89
N PRO A 134 -4.32 21.93 -0.79
CA PRO A 134 -3.61 22.45 -1.96
C PRO A 134 -2.89 21.35 -2.76
N PHE A 135 -2.26 20.41 -2.05
CA PHE A 135 -1.59 19.27 -2.67
C PHE A 135 -2.56 18.41 -3.49
N PHE A 136 -3.72 18.07 -2.91
CA PHE A 136 -4.72 17.26 -3.61
C PHE A 136 -5.36 17.99 -4.78
N ASP A 137 -5.60 19.29 -4.67
CA ASP A 137 -6.19 20.07 -5.75
C ASP A 137 -5.27 20.16 -6.97
N GLU A 138 -3.95 20.27 -6.76
CA GLU A 138 -2.94 20.21 -7.83
C GLU A 138 -2.84 18.81 -8.48
N HIS A 139 -2.93 17.76 -7.67
CA HIS A 139 -2.69 16.39 -8.14
C HIS A 139 -3.96 15.62 -8.55
N LYS A 140 -5.16 16.19 -8.37
CA LYS A 140 -6.45 15.64 -8.83
C LYS A 140 -6.48 15.31 -10.32
N ALA A 141 -5.73 16.03 -11.15
CA ALA A 141 -5.65 15.82 -12.59
C ALA A 141 -4.73 14.66 -13.01
N ASN A 142 -3.79 14.25 -12.16
CA ASN A 142 -2.70 13.34 -12.52
C ASN A 142 -2.90 11.88 -12.09
N PHE A 143 -3.95 11.57 -11.30
CA PHE A 143 -4.15 10.25 -10.69
C PHE A 143 -5.58 9.66 -10.84
N GLN A 144 -6.38 10.15 -11.82
CA GLN A 144 -7.64 9.51 -12.23
C GLN A 144 -7.41 8.26 -13.10
#